data_AF-A0A5J6L4L5-F1
#
_entry.id   AF-A0A5J6L4L5-F1
#
_cell.length_a   1.000
_cell.length_b   1.000
_cell.length_c   1.000
_cell.angle_alpha   90.00
_cell.angle_beta   90.00
_cell.angle_gamma   90.00
#
_symmetry.space_group_name_H-M   'P 1'
#
loop_
_entity.id
_entity.type
_entity.pdbx_description
1 polymer ?
#
loop_
_entity_poly.entity_id
_entity_poly.type
_entity_poly.pdbx_seq_one_letter_code
_entity_poly.pdbx_strand_id
1 'polypeptide(L)'
;MSDPRRRPINAGALSMSPSEAPERWDVHAGGEDAPTVAASWGDWVRLARRILDADALSRDLEARGDAWDRGHAASGQDAVNPYR
;
A
#
# COMPACT_ATOMS: atom_id res chain seq x y z
N MET A 1 -25.46 -20.53 12.47
CA MET A 1 -25.50 -19.07 12.26
C MET A 1 -24.15 -18.68 11.67
N SER A 2 -24.08 -18.15 10.45
CA SER A 2 -22.79 -17.80 9.82
C SER A 2 -22.15 -16.61 10.54
N ASP A 3 -20.86 -16.70 10.87
CA ASP A 3 -20.13 -15.58 11.48
C ASP A 3 -20.01 -14.43 10.46
N PRO A 4 -20.62 -13.26 10.72
CA PRO A 4 -20.54 -12.13 9.81
C PRO A 4 -19.11 -11.61 9.59
N ARG A 5 -18.17 -11.92 10.50
CA ARG A 5 -16.75 -11.56 10.37
C ARG A 5 -16.02 -12.39 9.32
N ARG A 6 -16.60 -13.51 8.87
CA ARG A 6 -15.98 -14.45 7.91
C ARG A 6 -16.58 -14.31 6.51
N ARG A 7 -17.00 -13.09 6.13
CA ARG A 7 -17.45 -12.82 4.76
C ARG A 7 -16.23 -12.60 3.84
N PRO A 8 -16.21 -13.17 2.64
CA PRO A 8 -15.16 -12.88 1.67
C PRO A 8 -15.07 -11.39 1.36
N ILE A 9 -13.84 -10.90 1.16
CA ILE A 9 -13.53 -9.51 0.85
C ILE A 9 -12.96 -9.47 -0.58
N ASN A 10 -13.48 -8.58 -1.42
CA ASN A 10 -12.99 -8.38 -2.78
C ASN A 10 -12.45 -6.95 -2.91
N ALA A 11 -11.20 -6.82 -3.34
CA ALA A 11 -10.47 -5.57 -3.54
C ALA A 11 -9.89 -5.53 -4.96
N GLY A 12 -10.76 -5.67 -5.97
CA GLY A 12 -10.36 -5.70 -7.38
C GLY A 12 -9.62 -6.97 -7.74
N ALA A 13 -8.32 -6.86 -8.08
CA ALA A 13 -7.48 -7.99 -8.46
C ALA A 13 -7.10 -8.93 -7.29
N LEU A 14 -7.40 -8.52 -6.06
CA LEU A 14 -7.20 -9.29 -4.85
C LEU A 14 -8.55 -9.71 -4.26
N SER A 15 -8.69 -10.98 -3.91
CA SER A 15 -9.79 -11.47 -3.08
C SER A 15 -9.26 -12.17 -1.84
N MET A 16 -9.98 -12.05 -0.74
CA MET A 16 -9.67 -12.74 0.52
C MET A 16 -10.86 -13.58 0.95
N SER A 17 -10.60 -14.83 1.30
CA SER A 17 -11.62 -15.74 1.82
C SER A 17 -11.16 -16.40 3.12
N PRO A 18 -12.07 -16.74 4.03
CA PRO A 18 -11.70 -17.50 5.22
C PRO A 18 -11.25 -18.91 4.82
N SER A 19 -10.16 -19.37 5.41
CA SER A 19 -9.63 -20.72 5.18
C SER A 19 -10.35 -21.77 6.04
N GLU A 20 -9.98 -23.04 5.89
CA GLU A 20 -10.48 -24.14 6.73
C GLU A 20 -10.14 -23.92 8.21
N ALA A 21 -8.91 -23.45 8.49
CA ALA A 21 -8.50 -23.05 9.84
C ALA A 21 -9.20 -21.73 10.23
N PRO A 22 -9.88 -21.68 11.39
CA PRO A 22 -10.78 -20.58 11.73
C PRO A 22 -10.11 -19.20 11.89
N GLU A 23 -8.82 -19.19 12.23
CA GLU A 23 -7.99 -18.00 12.37
C GLU A 23 -7.31 -17.55 11.06
N ARG A 24 -7.34 -18.40 10.02
CA ARG A 24 -6.62 -18.16 8.76
C ARG A 24 -7.52 -17.62 7.66
N TRP A 25 -6.91 -16.79 6.84
CA TRP A 25 -7.50 -16.20 5.64
C TRP A 25 -6.55 -16.43 4.47
N ASP A 26 -7.15 -16.82 3.35
CA ASP A 26 -6.49 -17.06 2.08
C ASP A 26 -6.66 -15.82 1.20
N VAL A 27 -5.55 -15.34 0.65
CA VAL A 27 -5.51 -14.24 -0.32
C VAL A 27 -5.23 -14.84 -1.68
N HIS A 28 -6.09 -14.52 -2.64
CA HIS A 28 -5.93 -14.86 -4.05
C HIS A 28 -5.61 -13.58 -4.82
N ALA A 29 -4.53 -13.62 -5.59
CA ALA A 29 -4.02 -12.46 -6.32
C ALA A 29 -3.86 -12.76 -7.82
N GLY A 30 -4.89 -12.48 -8.62
CA GLY A 30 -4.89 -12.71 -10.06
C GLY A 30 -5.81 -13.84 -10.53
N GLY A 31 -5.55 -14.35 -11.73
CA GLY A 31 -6.36 -15.37 -12.41
C GLY A 31 -6.19 -16.80 -11.85
N GLU A 32 -6.71 -17.79 -12.58
CA GLU A 32 -6.96 -19.16 -12.11
C GLU A 32 -5.72 -19.93 -11.59
N ASP A 33 -4.50 -19.50 -11.92
CA ASP A 33 -3.22 -20.10 -11.49
C ASP A 33 -2.40 -19.23 -10.52
N ALA A 34 -3.01 -18.19 -9.95
CA ALA A 34 -2.33 -17.31 -9.02
C ALA A 34 -1.95 -18.03 -7.71
N PRO A 35 -0.76 -17.76 -7.15
CA PRO A 35 -0.39 -18.29 -5.85
C PRO A 35 -1.37 -17.79 -4.77
N THR A 36 -1.93 -18.74 -4.01
CA THR A 36 -2.76 -18.44 -2.85
C THR A 36 -1.89 -18.39 -1.60
N VAL A 37 -2.00 -17.31 -0.84
CA VAL A 37 -1.23 -17.12 0.40
C VAL A 37 -2.17 -17.15 1.60
N ALA A 38 -1.89 -18.04 2.54
CA ALA A 38 -2.66 -18.17 3.78
C ALA A 38 -1.92 -17.49 4.94
N ALA A 39 -2.59 -16.64 5.72
CA ALA A 39 -2.04 -16.11 6.98
C ALA A 39 -3.14 -15.83 8.00
N SER A 40 -2.77 -15.49 9.24
CA SER A 40 -3.75 -15.10 10.25
C SER A 40 -4.37 -13.74 9.91
N TRP A 41 -5.60 -13.50 10.37
CA TRP A 41 -6.23 -12.17 10.20
C TRP A 41 -5.36 -11.03 10.74
N GLY A 42 -4.68 -11.25 11.88
CA GLY A 42 -3.79 -10.25 12.48
C GLY A 42 -2.59 -9.90 11.59
N ASP A 43 -2.06 -10.86 10.83
CA ASP A 43 -0.95 -10.60 9.92
C ASP A 43 -1.39 -9.78 8.71
N TRP A 44 -2.58 -10.05 8.18
CA TRP A 44 -3.17 -9.24 7.12
C TRP A 44 -3.44 -7.80 7.54
N VAL A 45 -3.93 -7.58 8.77
CA VAL A 45 -4.11 -6.22 9.33
C VAL A 45 -2.77 -5.49 9.45
N ARG A 46 -1.72 -6.16 9.93
CA ARG A 46 -0.37 -5.57 10.01
C ARG A 46 0.19 -5.23 8.63
N LEU A 47 -0.02 -6.09 7.64
CA LEU A 47 0.39 -5.83 6.26
C LEU A 47 -0.32 -4.60 5.69
N ALA A 48 -1.65 -4.54 5.82
CA ALA A 48 -2.43 -3.39 5.35
C ALA A 48 -1.96 -2.08 5.99
N ARG A 49 -1.65 -2.09 7.29
CA ARG A 49 -1.11 -0.92 7.98
C ARG A 49 0.24 -0.48 7.40
N ARG A 50 1.16 -1.43 7.15
CA ARG A 50 2.46 -1.13 6.53
C ARG A 50 2.32 -0.55 5.12
N ILE A 51 1.37 -1.04 4.33
CA ILE A 51 1.09 -0.51 2.99
C ILE A 51 0.65 0.96 3.09
N LEU A 52 -0.27 1.28 4.00
CA LEU A 52 -0.73 2.65 4.21
C LEU A 52 0.38 3.59 4.72
N ASP A 53 1.22 3.12 5.64
CA ASP A 53 2.35 3.91 6.14
C ASP A 53 3.39 4.17 5.02
N ALA A 54 3.61 3.21 4.12
CA ALA A 54 4.49 3.36 2.96
C ALA A 54 3.92 4.33 1.90
N ASP A 55 2.62 4.26 1.62
CA ASP A 55 1.93 5.21 0.72
C ASP A 55 2.00 6.64 1.27
N ALA A 56 1.76 6.83 2.57
CA ALA A 56 1.90 8.13 3.22
C ALA A 56 3.32 8.70 3.09
N LEU A 57 4.34 7.86 3.26
CA LEU A 57 5.74 8.25 3.07
C LEU A 57 6.03 8.64 1.61
N SER A 58 5.52 7.89 0.64
CA SER A 58 5.69 8.20 -0.80
C SER A 58 5.12 9.57 -1.13
N ARG A 59 3.89 9.85 -0.67
CA ARG A 59 3.23 11.15 -0.91
C ARG A 59 3.94 12.31 -0.26
N ASP A 60 4.50 12.12 0.94
CA ASP A 60 5.30 13.14 1.60
C ASP A 60 6.60 13.43 0.83
N LEU A 61 7.26 12.39 0.31
CA LEU A 61 8.45 12.55 -0.54
C LEU A 61 8.13 13.26 -1.86
N GLU A 62 7.04 12.88 -2.52
CA GLU A 62 6.54 13.55 -3.73
C GLU A 62 6.21 15.02 -3.46
N ALA A 63 5.49 15.31 -2.37
CA ALA A 63 5.15 16.69 -1.99
C ALA A 63 6.39 17.55 -1.70
N ARG A 64 7.45 16.97 -1.13
CA ARG A 64 8.74 17.64 -0.92
C ARG A 64 9.46 17.89 -2.24
N GLY A 65 9.40 16.95 -3.19
CA GLY A 65 9.90 17.12 -4.56
C GLY A 65 9.19 18.28 -5.27
N ASP A 66 7.86 18.28 -5.25
CA ASP A 66 7.05 19.36 -5.81
C ASP A 66 7.36 20.71 -5.16
N ALA A 67 7.60 20.74 -3.83
CA ALA A 67 7.97 21.95 -3.13
C ALA A 67 9.37 22.45 -3.53
N TRP A 68 10.31 21.54 -3.75
CA TRP A 68 11.64 21.87 -4.25
C TRP A 68 11.58 22.40 -5.68
N ASP A 69 10.84 21.76 -6.58
CA ASP A 69 10.63 22.19 -7.96
C ASP A 69 9.96 23.58 -8.03
N ARG A 70 8.91 23.80 -7.23
CA ARG A 70 8.27 25.13 -7.12
C ARG A 70 9.21 26.17 -6.54
N GLY A 71 10.02 25.83 -5.54
CA GLY A 71 11.03 26.73 -4.97
C GLY A 71 12.12 27.10 -5.99
N HIS A 72 12.59 26.13 -6.76
CA HIS A 72 13.56 26.34 -7.84
C HIS A 72 12.99 27.20 -8.97
N ALA A 73 11.76 26.93 -9.41
CA ALA A 73 11.06 27.73 -10.40
C ALA A 73 10.76 29.16 -9.90
N ALA A 74 10.45 29.32 -8.61
CA ALA A 74 10.24 30.63 -7.98
C ALA A 74 11.55 31.41 -7.77
N SER A 75 12.70 30.73 -7.64
CA SER A 75 14.03 31.35 -7.61
C SER A 75 14.56 31.76 -9.00
N GLY A 76 13.67 31.90 -9.98
CA GLY A 76 13.99 32.08 -11.39
C GLY A 76 15.23 32.92 -11.65
N GLN A 77 16.25 32.28 -12.23
CA GLN A 77 17.47 32.87 -12.81
C GLN A 77 18.40 33.61 -11.81
N ASP A 78 19.71 33.35 -11.92
CA ASP A 78 20.82 34.00 -11.19
C ASP A 78 21.23 33.50 -9.80
N ALA A 79 21.06 32.21 -9.46
CA ALA A 79 21.98 31.59 -8.50
C ALA A 79 23.25 31.11 -9.21
N VAL A 80 24.13 32.05 -9.59
CA VAL A 80 25.48 31.71 -10.09
C VAL A 80 26.23 30.98 -8.98
N ASN A 81 26.71 29.78 -9.25
CA ASN A 81 27.52 28.99 -8.34
C ASN A 81 28.78 29.79 -7.90
N PRO A 82 28.95 30.13 -6.61
CA PRO A 82 30.07 30.95 -6.13
C PRO A 82 31.41 30.21 -6.08
N TYR A 83 31.44 28.92 -6.47
CA TYR A 83 32.64 28.08 -6.48
C TYR A 83 33.13 27.71 -7.88
N ARG A 84 32.74 28.49 -8.91
CA ARG A 84 33.24 28.29 -10.27
C ARG A 84 34.16 29.42 -10.72
#